data_AF-A0A4V2R1N9-F1
#
_entry.id   AF-A0A4V2R1N9-F1
#
_cell.length_a   1.000
_cell.length_b   1.000
_cell.length_c   1.000
_cell.angle_alpha   90.00
_cell.angle_beta   90.00
_cell.angle_gamma   90.00
#
_symmetry.space_group_name_H-M   'P 1'
#
loop_
_entity.id
_entity.type
_entity.pdbx_description
1 polymer ?
#
loop_
_entity_poly.entity_id
_entity_poly.type
_entity_poly.pdbx_seq_one_letter_code
_entity_poly.pdbx_strand_id
1 'polypeptide(L)'
;MPRTIKLTNKRFLILTVLVLIALFTLPKLIRYWTDAMKPAVVFLMPEDFIGPVFVVFSQEDGQDLKPDPLGVSLSVPENGLLKVKASQKDVLTKGMNYQKRNVYWISLNKDGQRSNLPYQGGGGRDYEKKINWVWYINSDNQAKQMIFDEKLYPKSNDPEFYFLSNGQVKSKTVYFWDSCDAYIWKNKHELELYRRDKNIDKERHGEAKSCMQFSISYPKMEDEELNNEVFLGDYSLPEFEQKLDEIKPLRQQYLKEYLEQQKD
;
A
#
# COMPACT_ATOMS: atom_id res chain seq x y z
N MET A 1 55.97 -16.53 40.79
CA MET A 1 54.79 -16.92 41.60
C MET A 1 53.54 -16.39 40.91
N PRO A 2 52.58 -17.24 40.51
CA PRO A 2 51.36 -16.79 39.86
C PRO A 2 50.40 -16.19 40.91
N ARG A 3 49.94 -14.96 40.68
CA ARG A 3 48.92 -14.30 41.52
C ARG A 3 47.54 -14.86 41.16
N THR A 4 47.01 -15.73 42.00
CA THR A 4 45.64 -16.24 41.91
C THR A 4 44.67 -15.12 42.29
N ILE A 5 43.98 -14.54 41.29
CA ILE A 5 42.94 -13.55 41.52
C ILE A 5 41.71 -14.29 42.06
N LYS A 6 41.48 -14.23 43.38
CA LYS A 6 40.21 -14.67 43.98
C LYS A 6 39.12 -13.70 43.54
N LEU A 7 38.34 -14.06 42.53
CA LEU A 7 37.06 -13.40 42.26
C LEU A 7 36.15 -13.67 43.46
N THR A 8 36.00 -12.67 44.32
CA THR A 8 35.01 -12.67 45.40
C THR A 8 33.61 -12.90 44.82
N ASN A 9 32.79 -13.71 45.49
CA ASN A 9 31.41 -14.07 45.07
C ASN A 9 30.55 -12.88 44.59
N LYS A 10 30.78 -11.67 45.13
CA LYS A 10 30.12 -10.43 44.66
C LYS A 10 30.43 -10.08 43.19
N ARG A 11 31.67 -10.23 42.74
CA ARG A 11 32.07 -9.94 41.35
C ARG A 11 31.49 -10.96 40.37
N PHE A 12 31.40 -12.22 40.80
CA PHE A 12 30.76 -13.27 40.02
C PHE A 12 29.25 -12.99 39.88
N LEU A 13 28.57 -12.65 40.98
CA LEU A 13 27.15 -12.32 40.98
C LEU A 13 26.81 -11.14 40.06
N ILE A 14 27.61 -10.06 40.10
CA ILE A 14 27.43 -8.88 39.24
C ILE A 14 27.58 -9.25 37.76
N LEU A 15 28.59 -10.06 37.43
CA LEU A 15 28.82 -10.50 36.05
C LEU A 15 27.65 -11.35 35.55
N THR A 16 27.14 -12.27 36.37
CA THR A 16 25.99 -13.12 36.02
C THR A 16 24.72 -12.29 35.80
N VAL A 17 24.46 -11.29 36.64
CA VAL A 17 23.30 -10.38 36.47
C VAL A 17 23.43 -9.55 35.20
N LEU A 18 24.62 -9.03 34.88
CA LEU A 18 24.84 -8.27 33.64
C LEU A 18 24.68 -9.14 32.39
N VAL A 19 25.16 -10.38 32.42
CA VAL A 19 24.97 -11.35 31.32
C VAL A 19 23.49 -11.70 31.15
N LEU A 20 22.75 -11.89 32.25
CA LEU A 20 21.31 -12.13 32.19
C LEU A 20 20.57 -10.91 31.62
N ILE A 21 20.86 -9.69 32.09
CA ILE A 21 20.27 -8.46 31.54
C ILE A 21 20.56 -8.39 30.04
N ALA A 22 21.82 -8.58 29.61
CA ALA A 22 22.19 -8.57 28.21
C ALA A 22 21.42 -9.64 27.40
N LEU A 23 21.26 -10.86 27.92
CA LEU A 23 20.49 -11.92 27.27
C LEU A 23 18.98 -11.61 27.15
N PHE A 24 18.41 -10.81 28.05
CA PHE A 24 16.99 -10.42 28.00
C PHE A 24 16.74 -9.09 27.27
N THR A 25 17.71 -8.17 27.25
CA THR A 25 17.58 -6.85 26.61
C THR A 25 18.12 -6.79 25.20
N LEU A 26 19.22 -7.52 24.87
CA LEU A 26 19.75 -7.53 23.51
C LEU A 26 18.73 -8.07 22.49
N PRO A 27 17.97 -9.16 22.73
CA PRO A 27 16.99 -9.62 21.75
C PRO A 27 15.87 -8.60 21.52
N LYS A 28 15.47 -7.84 22.55
CA LYS A 28 14.49 -6.75 22.43
C LYS A 28 15.06 -5.55 21.67
N LEU A 29 16.31 -5.19 21.94
CA LEU A 29 17.02 -4.14 21.20
C LEU A 29 17.25 -4.56 19.74
N ILE A 30 17.77 -5.75 19.47
CA ILE A 30 17.94 -6.29 18.13
C ILE A 30 16.60 -6.31 17.39
N ARG A 31 15.51 -6.73 18.05
CA ARG A 31 14.16 -6.68 17.46
C ARG A 31 13.69 -5.25 17.15
N TYR A 32 13.99 -4.30 18.03
CA TYR A 32 13.73 -2.86 17.84
C TYR A 32 14.56 -2.25 16.69
N TRP A 33 15.81 -2.68 16.52
CA TRP A 33 16.69 -2.27 15.42
C TRP A 33 16.35 -2.95 14.09
N THR A 34 15.89 -4.21 14.10
CA THR A 34 15.32 -4.87 12.91
C THR A 34 13.94 -4.31 12.53
N ASP A 35 13.25 -3.67 13.48
CA ASP A 35 12.02 -2.90 13.28
C ASP A 35 12.31 -1.42 12.92
N ALA A 36 13.56 -1.05 12.55
CA ALA A 36 13.84 0.25 11.95
C ALA A 36 12.85 0.47 10.80
N MET A 37 11.95 1.45 10.97
CA MET A 37 10.87 1.67 10.02
C MET A 37 11.47 1.87 8.64
N LYS A 38 11.04 1.04 7.70
CA LYS A 38 11.43 1.19 6.30
C LYS A 38 11.13 2.62 5.84
N PRO A 39 11.95 3.19 4.94
CA PRO A 39 11.63 4.49 4.36
C PRO A 39 10.22 4.44 3.75
N ALA A 40 9.50 5.55 3.82
CA ALA A 40 8.20 5.61 3.20
C ALA A 40 8.32 5.56 1.67
N VAL A 41 7.35 4.92 1.04
CA VAL A 41 7.23 4.68 -0.38
C VAL A 41 6.17 5.61 -0.91
N VAL A 42 6.58 6.51 -1.79
CA VAL A 42 5.73 7.51 -2.39
C VAL A 42 5.38 7.08 -3.81
N PHE A 43 4.13 6.72 -4.03
CA PHE A 43 3.59 6.53 -5.36
C PHE A 43 3.27 7.89 -5.96
N LEU A 44 4.04 8.28 -6.99
CA LEU A 44 3.87 9.52 -7.72
C LEU A 44 2.96 9.26 -8.92
N MET A 45 1.73 9.77 -8.89
CA MET A 45 0.74 9.55 -9.95
C MET A 45 0.59 10.80 -10.82
N PRO A 46 0.46 10.64 -12.15
CA PRO A 46 0.06 11.74 -13.01
C PRO A 46 -1.26 12.36 -12.55
N GLU A 47 -1.37 13.69 -12.59
CA GLU A 47 -2.58 14.43 -12.19
C GLU A 47 -3.83 14.03 -12.97
N ASP A 48 -3.70 13.54 -14.20
CA ASP A 48 -4.80 13.07 -15.03
C ASP A 48 -5.12 11.58 -14.84
N PHE A 49 -4.28 10.80 -14.16
CA PHE A 49 -4.49 9.36 -14.02
C PHE A 49 -5.77 9.02 -13.21
N ILE A 50 -6.65 8.20 -13.78
CA ILE A 50 -7.74 7.51 -13.05
C ILE A 50 -7.68 6.01 -13.38
N GLY A 51 -8.38 5.18 -12.61
CA GLY A 51 -8.46 3.73 -12.80
C GLY A 51 -7.48 2.94 -11.93
N PRO A 52 -7.23 1.67 -12.28
CA PRO A 52 -6.55 0.74 -11.41
C PRO A 52 -5.03 0.85 -11.54
N VAL A 53 -4.33 0.71 -10.42
CA VAL A 53 -2.87 0.64 -10.33
C VAL A 53 -2.47 -0.71 -9.78
N PHE A 54 -1.57 -1.38 -10.48
CA PHE A 54 -0.97 -2.65 -10.08
C PHE A 54 0.53 -2.47 -9.93
N VAL A 55 1.05 -2.83 -8.77
CA VAL A 55 2.48 -2.76 -8.44
C VAL A 55 3.01 -4.17 -8.41
N VAL A 56 3.88 -4.54 -9.35
CA VAL A 56 4.51 -5.86 -9.44
C VAL A 56 5.98 -5.75 -9.03
N PHE A 57 6.35 -6.43 -7.96
CA PHE A 57 7.68 -6.41 -7.37
C PHE A 57 8.61 -7.48 -7.96
N SER A 58 9.91 -7.36 -7.69
CA SER A 58 10.94 -8.31 -8.17
C SER A 58 11.01 -8.45 -9.70
N GLN A 59 10.82 -7.35 -10.44
CA GLN A 59 10.86 -7.31 -11.90
C GLN A 59 12.20 -6.73 -12.39
N GLU A 60 12.97 -7.48 -13.17
CA GLU A 60 14.31 -7.05 -13.64
C GLU A 60 14.27 -5.77 -14.49
N ASP A 61 13.22 -5.62 -15.29
CA ASP A 61 12.94 -4.44 -16.12
C ASP A 61 12.16 -3.33 -15.35
N GLY A 62 11.97 -3.51 -14.04
CA GLY A 62 11.23 -2.60 -13.19
C GLY A 62 11.98 -1.32 -12.85
N GLN A 63 11.27 -0.38 -12.24
CA GLN A 63 11.85 0.86 -11.72
C GLN A 63 12.71 0.60 -10.49
N ASP A 64 13.81 1.33 -10.38
CA ASP A 64 14.57 1.48 -9.14
C ASP A 64 13.86 2.47 -8.20
N LEU A 65 14.02 2.25 -6.89
CA LEU A 65 13.55 3.21 -5.88
C LEU A 65 14.36 4.51 -6.00
N LYS A 66 13.67 5.63 -6.23
CA LYS A 66 14.32 6.95 -6.30
C LYS A 66 14.26 7.65 -4.94
N PRO A 67 15.29 8.41 -4.52
CA PRO A 67 15.19 9.24 -3.33
C PRO A 67 14.01 10.23 -3.44
N ASP A 68 13.24 10.39 -2.35
CA ASP A 68 12.15 11.36 -2.23
C ASP A 68 12.25 12.07 -0.88
N PRO A 69 11.85 13.35 -0.77
CA PRO A 69 11.78 14.05 0.52
C PRO A 69 11.03 13.31 1.65
N LEU A 70 10.06 12.44 1.29
CA LEU A 70 9.30 11.64 2.26
C LEU A 70 9.90 10.23 2.48
N GLY A 71 10.93 9.85 1.72
CA GLY A 71 11.58 8.54 1.77
C GLY A 71 12.11 8.12 0.40
N VAL A 72 11.38 7.25 -0.28
CA VAL A 72 11.64 6.79 -1.64
C VAL A 72 10.40 6.93 -2.50
N SER A 73 10.56 7.08 -3.81
CA SER A 73 9.45 7.24 -4.75
C SER A 73 9.49 6.23 -5.88
N LEU A 74 8.28 5.96 -6.40
CA LEU A 74 8.00 5.17 -7.58
C LEU A 74 7.01 5.94 -8.45
N SER A 75 7.28 6.07 -9.74
CA SER A 75 6.41 6.82 -10.66
C SER A 75 5.40 5.87 -11.29
N VAL A 76 4.10 6.13 -11.09
CA VAL A 76 3.04 5.34 -11.70
C VAL A 76 2.97 5.68 -13.19
N PRO A 77 3.16 4.70 -14.09
CA PRO A 77 3.05 4.94 -15.52
C PRO A 77 1.59 5.16 -15.94
N GLU A 78 1.40 5.72 -17.13
CA GLU A 78 0.06 6.02 -17.67
C GLU A 78 -0.84 4.78 -17.78
N ASN A 79 -0.29 3.58 -17.93
CA ASN A 79 -1.08 2.35 -17.97
C ASN A 79 -1.48 1.81 -16.59
N GLY A 80 -0.92 2.35 -15.51
CA GLY A 80 -1.20 1.89 -14.15
C GLY A 80 -0.42 0.63 -13.74
N LEU A 81 0.42 0.05 -14.61
CA LEU A 81 1.26 -1.10 -14.28
C LEU A 81 2.66 -0.67 -13.84
N LEU A 82 2.88 -0.63 -12.54
CA LEU A 82 4.17 -0.29 -11.95
C LEU A 82 5.01 -1.55 -11.70
N LYS A 83 6.02 -1.78 -12.54
CA LYS A 83 7.04 -2.81 -12.32
C LYS A 83 8.14 -2.26 -11.41
N VAL A 84 8.55 -3.02 -10.39
CA VAL A 84 9.54 -2.62 -9.37
C VAL A 84 10.63 -3.68 -9.24
N LYS A 85 11.90 -3.26 -9.28
CA LYS A 85 13.04 -4.19 -9.13
C LYS A 85 13.17 -4.78 -7.72
N ALA A 86 12.97 -3.94 -6.72
CA ALA A 86 13.05 -4.35 -5.32
C ALA A 86 11.93 -5.35 -4.98
N SER A 87 12.19 -6.24 -4.02
CA SER A 87 11.15 -7.17 -3.58
C SER A 87 10.11 -6.45 -2.71
N GLN A 88 8.88 -6.97 -2.68
CA GLN A 88 7.83 -6.44 -1.80
C GLN A 88 8.30 -6.41 -0.33
N LYS A 89 9.04 -7.44 0.10
CA LYS A 89 9.58 -7.57 1.45
C LYS A 89 10.71 -6.59 1.76
N ASP A 90 11.28 -5.91 0.78
CA ASP A 90 12.25 -4.84 0.98
C ASP A 90 11.53 -3.50 1.05
N VAL A 91 10.50 -3.32 0.25
CA VAL A 91 9.78 -2.05 0.06
C VAL A 91 8.67 -1.83 1.09
N LEU A 92 7.78 -2.79 1.29
CA LEU A 92 6.57 -2.63 2.09
C LEU A 92 6.73 -3.21 3.50
N THR A 93 6.14 -2.57 4.50
CA THR A 93 6.01 -3.16 5.83
C THR A 93 4.95 -4.28 5.84
N LYS A 94 5.14 -5.31 6.67
CA LYS A 94 4.27 -6.50 6.73
C LYS A 94 2.84 -6.24 7.24
N GLY A 95 2.53 -5.03 7.71
CA GLY A 95 1.30 -4.73 8.43
C GLY A 95 0.49 -3.64 7.74
N MET A 96 -0.78 -3.94 7.50
CA MET A 96 -1.80 -2.95 7.14
C MET A 96 -2.21 -2.07 8.31
N ASN A 97 -1.65 -2.28 9.52
CA ASN A 97 -1.94 -1.40 10.64
C ASN A 97 -1.24 -0.05 10.41
N TYR A 98 -2.04 1.01 10.41
CA TYR A 98 -1.64 2.32 9.93
C TYR A 98 -0.35 2.88 10.55
N GLN A 99 -0.12 2.62 11.85
CA GLN A 99 1.11 3.04 12.57
C GLN A 99 2.40 2.46 11.98
N LYS A 100 2.31 1.40 11.17
CA LYS A 100 3.43 0.75 10.53
C LYS A 100 3.38 0.86 9.01
N ARG A 101 2.36 1.49 8.42
CA ARG A 101 2.34 1.68 6.96
C ARG A 101 3.45 2.65 6.57
N ASN A 102 4.13 2.35 5.47
CA ASN A 102 5.16 3.22 4.92
C ASN A 102 4.80 3.64 3.50
N VAL A 103 3.52 3.99 3.23
CA VAL A 103 3.04 4.31 1.88
C VAL A 103 2.33 5.66 1.84
N TYR A 104 2.64 6.44 0.79
CA TYR A 104 2.01 7.72 0.44
C TYR A 104 1.64 7.74 -1.04
N TRP A 105 0.56 8.45 -1.36
CA TRP A 105 0.09 8.66 -2.72
C TRP A 105 0.08 10.15 -3.01
N ILE A 106 0.89 10.57 -3.97
CA ILE A 106 1.07 11.97 -4.34
C ILE A 106 0.77 12.15 -5.82
N SER A 107 -0.18 13.03 -6.13
CA SER A 107 -0.40 13.50 -7.49
C SER A 107 0.68 14.52 -7.89
N LEU A 108 1.16 14.40 -9.12
CA LEU A 108 2.09 15.33 -9.76
C LEU A 108 1.41 15.98 -10.97
N ASN A 109 1.33 17.31 -10.96
CA ASN A 109 0.94 18.06 -12.14
C ASN A 109 2.11 18.23 -13.12
N LYS A 110 1.83 18.80 -14.29
CA LYS A 110 2.83 19.03 -15.36
C LYS A 110 3.97 19.97 -14.94
N ASP A 111 3.73 20.82 -13.95
CA ASP A 111 4.72 21.75 -13.38
C ASP A 111 5.54 21.13 -12.24
N GLY A 112 5.28 19.85 -11.90
CA GLY A 112 5.97 19.13 -10.82
C GLY A 112 5.46 19.47 -9.41
N GLN A 113 4.34 20.19 -9.29
CA GLN A 113 3.71 20.45 -8.00
C GLN A 113 3.07 19.18 -7.45
N ARG A 114 3.18 19.02 -6.12
CA ARG A 114 2.77 17.82 -5.39
C ARG A 114 1.48 18.08 -4.64
N SER A 115 0.50 17.21 -4.85
CA SER A 115 -0.76 17.21 -4.10
C SER A 115 -0.98 15.85 -3.46
N ASN A 116 -1.28 15.82 -2.16
CA ASN A 116 -1.58 14.57 -1.48
C ASN A 116 -2.91 14.00 -1.99
N LEU A 117 -2.95 12.71 -2.32
CA LEU A 117 -4.22 12.04 -2.60
C LEU A 117 -4.78 11.46 -1.30
N PRO A 118 -6.01 11.84 -0.89
CA PRO A 118 -6.67 11.17 0.23
C PRO A 118 -6.82 9.68 -0.07
N TYR A 119 -6.73 8.86 0.98
CA TYR A 119 -6.98 7.43 0.91
C TYR A 119 -8.29 7.09 1.60
N GLN A 120 -9.14 6.34 0.90
CA GLN A 120 -10.38 5.76 1.39
C GLN A 120 -10.26 4.23 1.34
N GLY A 121 -9.99 3.66 2.51
CA GLY A 121 -9.78 2.22 2.67
C GLY A 121 -11.07 1.49 3.01
N GLY A 122 -11.08 0.18 2.74
CA GLY A 122 -12.22 -0.70 3.02
C GLY A 122 -12.76 -0.55 4.45
N GLY A 123 -14.06 -0.72 4.59
CA GLY A 123 -14.73 -0.70 5.88
C GLY A 123 -14.69 -2.04 6.60
N GLY A 124 -15.05 -2.02 7.86
CA GLY A 124 -15.28 -3.23 8.65
C GLY A 124 -16.55 -3.10 9.45
N ARG A 125 -16.97 -4.21 10.04
CA ARG A 125 -18.11 -4.23 10.95
C ARG A 125 -17.60 -4.40 12.37
N ASP A 126 -17.94 -3.45 13.23
CA ASP A 126 -17.85 -3.68 14.68
C ASP A 126 -19.06 -4.55 15.07
N TYR A 127 -18.81 -5.82 15.34
CA TYR A 127 -19.86 -6.79 15.64
C TYR A 127 -20.51 -6.57 17.01
N GLU A 128 -19.76 -6.03 17.98
CA GLU A 128 -20.27 -5.74 19.32
C GLU A 128 -21.23 -4.55 19.26
N LYS A 129 -20.88 -3.51 18.51
CA LYS A 129 -21.70 -2.31 18.33
C LYS A 129 -22.67 -2.40 17.16
N LYS A 130 -22.58 -3.46 16.35
CA LYS A 130 -23.38 -3.72 15.15
C LYS A 130 -23.34 -2.58 14.11
N ILE A 131 -22.24 -1.84 14.07
CA ILE A 131 -22.05 -0.68 13.18
C ILE A 131 -21.03 -1.00 12.09
N ASN A 132 -21.28 -0.46 10.90
CA ASN A 132 -20.28 -0.44 9.84
C ASN A 132 -19.36 0.76 10.09
N TRP A 133 -18.08 0.63 9.78
CA TRP A 133 -17.14 1.74 9.80
C TRP A 133 -16.31 1.72 8.53
N VAL A 134 -15.75 2.86 8.14
CA VAL A 134 -14.85 3.04 6.99
C VAL A 134 -13.60 3.80 7.45
N TRP A 135 -12.45 3.46 6.88
CA TRP A 135 -11.21 4.19 7.16
C TRP A 135 -11.05 5.42 6.26
N TYR A 136 -10.54 6.51 6.80
CA TYR A 136 -10.14 7.70 6.05
C TYR A 136 -8.81 8.25 6.58
N ILE A 137 -8.16 9.10 5.77
CA ILE A 137 -6.97 9.88 6.17
C ILE A 137 -7.37 11.32 6.43
N ASN A 138 -7.08 11.85 7.62
CA ASN A 138 -7.34 13.25 7.95
C ASN A 138 -6.26 14.20 7.35
N SER A 139 -6.46 15.50 7.55
CA SER A 139 -5.56 16.59 7.17
C SER A 139 -4.10 16.40 7.62
N ASP A 140 -3.90 15.82 8.81
CA ASP A 140 -2.56 15.56 9.37
C ASP A 140 -1.92 14.28 8.85
N ASN A 141 -2.54 13.64 7.85
CA ASN A 141 -2.11 12.34 7.37
C ASN A 141 -2.03 11.34 8.53
N GLN A 142 -3.15 11.22 9.26
CA GLN A 142 -3.44 10.17 10.23
C GLN A 142 -4.69 9.38 9.80
N ALA A 143 -4.66 8.04 9.92
CA ALA A 143 -5.85 7.24 9.67
C ALA A 143 -6.78 7.25 10.86
N LYS A 144 -8.06 7.43 10.57
CA LYS A 144 -9.14 7.43 11.54
C LYS A 144 -10.29 6.55 11.05
N GLN A 145 -11.05 6.02 12.00
CA GLN A 145 -12.29 5.27 11.72
C GLN A 145 -13.46 6.25 11.67
N MET A 146 -14.29 6.15 10.64
CA MET A 146 -15.60 6.77 10.59
C MET A 146 -16.65 5.68 10.78
N ILE A 147 -17.57 5.84 11.73
CA ILE A 147 -18.71 4.97 11.90
C ILE A 147 -19.82 5.42 10.94
N PHE A 148 -20.33 4.50 10.13
CA PHE A 148 -21.53 4.68 9.32
C PHE A 148 -22.74 4.09 10.04
N ASP A 149 -23.63 4.96 10.52
CA ASP A 149 -24.98 4.61 10.96
C ASP A 149 -25.99 5.46 10.16
N GLU A 150 -26.79 4.81 9.32
CA GLU A 150 -27.79 5.45 8.45
C GLU A 150 -28.85 6.24 9.25
N LYS A 151 -29.12 5.88 10.51
CA LYS A 151 -30.08 6.58 11.37
C LYS A 151 -29.48 7.79 12.09
N LEU A 152 -28.16 7.94 12.08
CA LEU A 152 -27.45 8.95 12.86
C LEU A 152 -26.62 9.94 12.03
N TYR A 153 -26.55 9.78 10.70
CA TYR A 153 -25.48 10.39 9.87
C TYR A 153 -24.08 9.98 10.39
N PRO A 154 -22.99 10.09 9.61
CA PRO A 154 -21.66 9.72 10.09
C PRO A 154 -21.27 10.58 11.29
N LYS A 155 -21.33 10.00 12.50
CA LYS A 155 -20.80 10.60 13.72
C LYS A 155 -19.35 10.17 13.88
N SER A 156 -18.44 11.07 13.54
CA SER A 156 -17.05 10.99 13.98
C SER A 156 -16.89 11.66 15.34
N ASN A 157 -15.96 11.17 16.15
CA ASN A 157 -15.55 11.82 17.42
C ASN A 157 -14.49 12.92 17.21
N ASP A 158 -14.18 13.26 15.96
CA ASP A 158 -13.16 14.22 15.59
C ASP A 158 -13.81 15.59 15.32
N PRO A 159 -13.45 16.67 16.05
CA PRO A 159 -14.06 17.99 15.86
C PRO A 159 -13.70 18.64 14.51
N GLU A 160 -12.70 18.10 13.82
CA GLU A 160 -12.31 18.48 12.45
C GLU A 160 -13.06 17.69 11.37
N PHE A 161 -14.00 16.83 11.78
CA PHE A 161 -14.85 16.04 10.90
C PHE A 161 -15.98 16.88 10.32
N TYR A 162 -15.62 17.89 9.56
CA TYR A 162 -16.43 18.17 8.39
C TYR A 162 -16.03 17.15 7.34
N PHE A 163 -17.02 16.74 6.55
CA PHE A 163 -16.87 16.15 5.22
C PHE A 163 -15.52 16.56 4.62
N LEU A 164 -14.85 15.68 3.86
CA LEU A 164 -13.89 16.10 2.83
C LEU A 164 -14.31 17.53 2.42
N SER A 165 -13.45 18.54 2.61
CA SER A 165 -13.86 19.92 2.29
C SER A 165 -14.51 19.92 0.89
N ASN A 166 -15.36 20.90 0.54
CA ASN A 166 -15.93 20.91 -0.82
C ASN A 166 -14.86 20.78 -1.92
N GLY A 167 -13.60 21.17 -1.64
CA GLY A 167 -12.44 20.88 -2.48
C GLY A 167 -11.95 19.42 -2.42
N GLN A 168 -11.94 18.78 -1.25
CA GLN A 168 -11.57 17.37 -1.10
C GLN A 168 -12.65 16.37 -1.59
N VAL A 169 -13.95 16.69 -1.54
CA VAL A 169 -15.00 15.86 -2.20
C VAL A 169 -14.84 15.87 -3.71
N LYS A 170 -14.25 16.94 -4.24
CA LYS A 170 -13.85 17.05 -5.65
C LYS A 170 -12.45 16.51 -5.90
N SER A 171 -11.72 16.08 -4.87
CA SER A 171 -10.35 15.62 -5.01
C SER A 171 -10.30 14.15 -5.39
N LYS A 172 -9.39 13.85 -6.31
CA LYS A 172 -9.02 12.50 -6.70
C LYS A 172 -8.58 11.71 -5.47
N THR A 173 -9.11 10.51 -5.31
CA THR A 173 -8.98 9.68 -4.10
C THR A 173 -8.39 8.31 -4.45
N VAL A 174 -7.60 7.76 -3.53
CA VAL A 174 -7.11 6.38 -3.59
C VAL A 174 -8.12 5.48 -2.88
N TYR A 175 -8.68 4.52 -3.59
CA TYR A 175 -9.60 3.52 -3.07
C TYR A 175 -8.88 2.19 -2.90
N PHE A 176 -9.12 1.54 -1.76
CA PHE A 176 -8.78 0.14 -1.46
C PHE A 176 -7.31 -0.22 -1.78
N TRP A 177 -6.48 -0.45 -0.76
CA TRP A 177 -5.16 -1.05 -0.95
C TRP A 177 -5.14 -2.46 -0.39
N ASP A 178 -4.79 -3.43 -1.25
CA ASP A 178 -4.57 -4.81 -0.84
C ASP A 178 -3.47 -5.50 -1.68
N SER A 179 -3.11 -6.72 -1.28
CA SER A 179 -2.47 -7.66 -2.21
C SER A 179 -3.38 -7.86 -3.42
N CYS A 180 -2.78 -8.00 -4.60
CA CYS A 180 -3.58 -8.20 -5.79
C CYS A 180 -4.10 -9.64 -5.88
N ASP A 181 -5.41 -9.78 -6.10
CA ASP A 181 -6.06 -11.05 -6.42
C ASP A 181 -5.96 -11.39 -7.92
N ALA A 182 -5.44 -10.46 -8.73
CA ALA A 182 -4.97 -10.74 -10.08
C ALA A 182 -3.68 -11.56 -9.98
N TYR A 183 -3.73 -12.84 -10.34
CA TYR A 183 -2.56 -13.69 -10.39
C TYR A 183 -1.74 -13.33 -11.62
N ILE A 184 -0.84 -12.36 -11.44
CA ILE A 184 0.07 -11.88 -12.49
C ILE A 184 1.34 -12.72 -12.44
N TRP A 185 1.58 -13.50 -13.50
CA TRP A 185 2.75 -14.36 -13.67
C TRP A 185 3.84 -13.61 -14.41
N LYS A 186 5.11 -13.77 -14.04
CA LYS A 186 6.22 -12.98 -14.63
C LYS A 186 6.31 -13.16 -16.13
N ASN A 187 6.02 -14.37 -16.61
CA ASN A 187 6.09 -14.71 -18.02
C ASN A 187 5.04 -15.75 -18.41
N LYS A 188 4.82 -15.91 -19.72
CA LYS A 188 3.86 -16.87 -20.27
C LYS A 188 4.17 -18.32 -19.90
N HIS A 189 5.46 -18.66 -19.76
CA HIS A 189 5.87 -20.03 -19.44
C HIS A 189 5.43 -20.43 -18.02
N GLU A 190 5.60 -19.56 -17.02
CA GLU A 190 5.13 -19.79 -15.65
C GLU A 190 3.61 -19.97 -15.60
N LEU A 191 2.86 -19.13 -16.32
CA LEU A 191 1.41 -19.25 -16.43
C LEU A 191 0.98 -20.58 -17.06
N GLU A 192 1.66 -21.02 -18.12
CA GLU A 192 1.39 -22.31 -18.78
C GLU A 192 1.66 -23.49 -17.85
N LEU A 193 2.74 -23.44 -17.07
CA LEU A 193 3.05 -24.48 -16.08
C LEU A 193 1.94 -24.58 -15.03
N TYR A 194 1.48 -23.45 -14.49
CA TYR A 194 0.37 -23.41 -13.55
C TYR A 194 -0.94 -23.97 -14.16
N ARG A 195 -1.27 -23.59 -15.40
CA ARG A 195 -2.47 -24.09 -16.09
C ARG A 195 -2.44 -25.61 -16.33
N ARG A 196 -1.24 -26.20 -16.51
CA ARG A 196 -1.06 -27.64 -16.74
C ARG A 196 -1.16 -28.47 -15.46
N ASP A 197 -0.77 -27.93 -14.32
CA ASP A 197 -0.81 -28.65 -13.04
C ASP A 197 -1.58 -27.85 -11.98
N LYS A 198 -2.89 -28.13 -11.90
CA LYS A 198 -3.79 -27.53 -10.89
C LYS A 198 -3.46 -27.95 -9.45
N ASN A 199 -2.58 -28.94 -9.24
CA ASN A 199 -2.12 -29.37 -7.91
C ASN A 199 -0.83 -28.67 -7.48
N ILE A 200 -0.25 -27.83 -8.34
CA ILE A 200 0.73 -26.84 -7.90
C ILE A 200 0.00 -25.87 -6.98
N ASP A 201 0.22 -26.08 -5.70
CA ASP A 201 -0.26 -25.20 -4.65
C ASP A 201 0.19 -23.77 -4.98
N LYS A 202 -0.80 -22.86 -5.10
CA LYS A 202 -0.60 -21.43 -5.40
C LYS A 202 0.43 -20.80 -4.46
N GLU A 203 0.57 -21.35 -3.25
CA GLU A 203 1.51 -20.91 -2.23
C GLU A 203 2.94 -21.48 -2.39
N ARG A 204 3.11 -22.64 -3.04
CA ARG A 204 4.41 -23.37 -3.11
C ARG A 204 5.37 -22.90 -4.20
N HIS A 205 4.93 -22.11 -5.18
CA HIS A 205 5.83 -21.41 -6.13
C HIS A 205 6.06 -19.93 -5.81
N GLY A 206 5.66 -19.48 -4.61
CA GLY A 206 6.42 -18.47 -3.87
C GLY A 206 6.08 -17.00 -4.06
N GLU A 207 5.07 -16.62 -4.85
CA GLU A 207 4.88 -15.22 -5.26
C GLU A 207 3.46 -14.67 -5.19
N ALA A 208 2.52 -15.34 -4.52
CA ALA A 208 1.16 -14.80 -4.21
C ALA A 208 1.16 -13.48 -3.38
N LYS A 209 2.33 -12.87 -3.17
CA LYS A 209 2.55 -11.61 -2.45
C LYS A 209 3.34 -10.59 -3.26
N SER A 210 3.91 -10.91 -4.42
CA SER A 210 4.78 -9.97 -5.14
C SER A 210 4.01 -8.87 -5.86
N CYS A 211 2.71 -8.70 -5.62
CA CYS A 211 1.96 -7.60 -6.19
C CYS A 211 0.95 -6.96 -5.23
N MET A 212 0.73 -5.67 -5.44
CA MET A 212 -0.15 -4.78 -4.70
C MET A 212 -1.08 -4.08 -5.70
N GLN A 213 -2.33 -3.84 -5.32
CA GLN A 213 -3.27 -3.08 -6.14
C GLN A 213 -3.95 -1.97 -5.35
N PHE A 214 -4.32 -0.91 -6.06
CA PHE A 214 -5.20 0.15 -5.59
C PHE A 214 -5.86 0.86 -6.77
N SER A 215 -6.97 1.56 -6.53
CA SER A 215 -7.71 2.27 -7.58
C SER A 215 -7.71 3.78 -7.31
N ILE A 216 -7.59 4.58 -8.36
CA ILE A 216 -7.61 6.04 -8.27
C ILE A 216 -8.84 6.58 -8.99
N SER A 217 -9.70 7.30 -8.30
CA SER A 217 -10.91 7.85 -8.91
C SER A 217 -11.40 9.11 -8.23
N TYR A 218 -12.35 9.79 -8.87
CA TYR A 218 -13.07 10.89 -8.25
C TYR A 218 -14.35 10.39 -7.57
N PRO A 219 -14.76 11.03 -6.45
CA PRO A 219 -16.03 10.70 -5.83
C PRO A 219 -17.20 10.87 -6.81
N LYS A 220 -18.09 9.87 -6.85
CA LYS A 220 -19.30 9.80 -7.70
C LYS A 220 -19.02 9.67 -9.21
N MET A 221 -17.80 9.36 -9.61
CA MET A 221 -17.54 8.93 -10.99
C MET A 221 -18.18 7.55 -11.21
N GLU A 222 -18.87 7.36 -12.34
CA GLU A 222 -19.41 6.05 -12.74
C GLU A 222 -18.30 5.23 -13.40
N ASP A 223 -17.36 4.74 -12.60
CA ASP A 223 -16.11 4.12 -13.05
C ASP A 223 -16.09 2.60 -12.91
N GLU A 224 -17.25 1.94 -12.96
CA GLU A 224 -17.37 0.49 -12.75
C GLU A 224 -16.43 -0.32 -13.66
N GLU A 225 -16.28 0.10 -14.91
CA GLU A 225 -15.38 -0.55 -15.89
C GLU A 225 -13.88 -0.32 -15.60
N LEU A 226 -13.55 0.66 -14.77
CA LEU A 226 -12.18 0.96 -14.32
C LEU A 226 -11.87 0.32 -12.96
N ASN A 227 -12.80 -0.43 -12.37
CA ASN A 227 -12.57 -1.12 -11.12
C ASN A 227 -11.51 -2.22 -11.30
N ASN A 228 -10.57 -2.32 -10.34
CA ASN A 228 -9.55 -3.37 -10.31
C ASN A 228 -10.13 -4.80 -10.35
N GLU A 229 -11.37 -5.00 -9.89
CA GLU A 229 -12.08 -6.28 -9.95
C GLU A 229 -12.32 -6.78 -11.40
N VAL A 230 -12.43 -5.87 -12.37
CA VAL A 230 -12.57 -6.19 -13.81
C VAL A 230 -11.27 -6.83 -14.36
N PHE A 231 -10.17 -6.65 -13.64
CA PHE A 231 -8.83 -7.13 -13.99
C PHE A 231 -8.42 -8.37 -13.20
N LEU A 232 -9.35 -8.99 -12.46
CA LEU A 232 -9.11 -10.28 -11.81
C LEU A 232 -8.95 -11.39 -12.86
N GLY A 233 -8.15 -12.41 -12.52
CA GLY A 233 -7.84 -13.54 -13.38
C GLY A 233 -6.36 -13.90 -13.43
N ASP A 234 -6.03 -14.90 -14.24
CA ASP A 234 -4.67 -15.38 -14.46
C ASP A 234 -4.10 -14.79 -15.75
N TYR A 235 -3.10 -13.91 -15.63
CA TYR A 235 -2.47 -13.23 -16.77
C TYR A 235 -0.95 -13.40 -16.70
N SER A 236 -0.31 -13.52 -17.87
CA SER A 236 1.13 -13.21 -17.91
C SER A 236 1.32 -11.70 -17.86
N LEU A 237 2.45 -11.23 -17.36
CA LEU A 237 2.73 -9.80 -17.23
C LEU A 237 2.55 -9.04 -18.56
N PRO A 238 3.00 -9.54 -19.73
CA PRO A 238 2.75 -8.87 -21.01
C PRO A 238 1.27 -8.84 -21.41
N GLU A 239 0.51 -9.90 -21.14
CA GLU A 239 -0.94 -9.93 -21.41
C GLU A 239 -1.68 -8.93 -20.52
N PHE A 240 -1.26 -8.82 -19.27
CA PHE A 240 -1.84 -7.89 -18.31
C PHE A 240 -1.54 -6.43 -18.66
N GLU A 241 -0.29 -6.15 -19.04
CA GLU A 241 0.13 -4.84 -19.53
C GLU A 241 -0.70 -4.39 -20.75
N GLN A 242 -0.90 -5.30 -21.71
CA GLN A 242 -1.75 -5.04 -22.87
C GLN A 242 -3.20 -4.74 -22.46
N LYS A 243 -3.79 -5.53 -21.54
CA LYS A 243 -5.16 -5.30 -21.06
C LYS A 243 -5.33 -3.93 -20.41
N LEU A 244 -4.33 -3.47 -19.66
CA LEU A 244 -4.31 -2.14 -19.05
C LEU A 244 -4.10 -1.01 -20.06
N ASP A 245 -3.36 -1.28 -21.13
CA ASP A 245 -3.21 -0.34 -22.25
C ASP A 245 -4.52 -0.17 -23.04
N GLU A 246 -5.28 -1.25 -23.24
CA GLU A 246 -6.55 -1.25 -23.97
C GLU A 246 -7.61 -0.33 -23.33
N ILE A 247 -7.57 -0.14 -22.00
CA ILE A 247 -8.50 0.75 -21.29
C ILE A 247 -8.03 2.22 -21.20
N LYS A 248 -6.87 2.59 -21.75
CA LYS A 248 -6.41 4.00 -21.78
C LYS A 248 -7.46 4.96 -22.37
N PRO A 249 -8.08 4.69 -23.52
CA PRO A 249 -9.08 5.59 -24.09
C PRO A 249 -10.31 5.76 -23.19
N LEU A 250 -10.77 4.66 -22.57
CA LEU A 250 -11.91 4.66 -21.65
C LEU A 250 -11.63 5.53 -20.41
N ARG A 251 -10.43 5.43 -19.83
CA ARG A 251 -10.00 6.29 -18.73
C ARG A 251 -10.01 7.77 -19.11
N GLN A 252 -9.52 8.10 -20.30
CA GLN A 252 -9.54 9.48 -20.79
C GLN A 252 -10.97 9.99 -21.00
N GLN A 253 -11.87 9.13 -21.49
CA GLN A 253 -13.28 9.44 -21.67
C GLN A 253 -13.95 9.74 -20.32
N TYR A 254 -13.85 8.85 -19.33
CA TYR A 254 -14.49 9.06 -18.02
C TYR A 254 -13.95 10.29 -17.29
N LEU A 255 -12.64 10.52 -17.37
CA LEU A 255 -12.05 11.74 -16.82
C LEU A 255 -12.64 12.98 -17.48
N LYS A 256 -12.77 12.99 -18.81
CA LYS A 256 -13.31 14.12 -19.56
C LYS A 256 -14.76 14.38 -19.18
N GLU A 257 -15.61 13.34 -19.18
CA GLU A 257 -17.03 13.43 -18.84
C GLU A 257 -17.22 13.98 -17.41
N TYR A 258 -16.45 13.47 -16.45
CA TYR A 258 -16.49 13.98 -15.08
C TYR A 258 -16.09 15.46 -15.00
N LEU A 259 -14.98 15.85 -15.64
CA LEU A 259 -14.52 17.24 -15.63
C LEU A 259 -15.48 18.20 -16.35
N GLU A 260 -16.26 17.72 -17.32
CA GLU A 260 -17.32 18.50 -17.97
C GLU A 260 -18.50 18.71 -17.01
N GLN A 261 -18.95 17.68 -16.31
CA GLN A 261 -20.03 17.78 -15.32
C GLN A 261 -19.71 18.69 -14.13
N GLN A 262 -18.43 18.90 -13.81
CA GLN A 262 -18.01 19.77 -12.71
C GLN A 262 -17.89 21.27 -13.09
N LYS A 263 -18.08 21.62 -14.37
CA LYS A 263 -18.05 23.01 -14.84
C LYS A 263 -19.39 23.74 -14.72
N ASP A 264 -20.47 22.98 -14.56
CA ASP A 264 -21.84 23.47 -14.33
C ASP A 264 -22.14 23.64 -12.83
#